data_AF-A0A8X7SB46-F1
#
_entry.id   AF-A0A8X7SB46-F1
#
_cell.length_a   1.000
_cell.length_b   1.000
_cell.length_c   1.000
_cell.angle_alpha   90.00
_cell.angle_beta   90.00
_cell.angle_gamma   90.00
#
_symmetry.space_group_name_H-M   'P 1'
#
loop_
_entity.id
_entity.type
_entity.pdbx_description
1 polymer ?
#
loop_
_entity_poly.entity_id
_entity_poly.type
_entity_poly.pdbx_seq_one_letter_code
_entity_poly.pdbx_strand_id
1 'polypeptide(L)'
;MKRQKEHYIMLQCAADTQYGIPTRCLCGSRIINEVRGKEEYDILPGKRFFTCKNYEEEIERLTKRVKESEEVILLVAKLNEQIETLKEQVQELIVKVDVTGARSTENIRSRVACHKFQVTGWLMFCLLYVYLLSLFHGKV
;
A
#
# COMPACT_ATOMS: atom_id res chain seq x y z
N MET A 1 8.64 47.34 -27.58
CA MET A 1 7.51 47.12 -28.51
C MET A 1 6.98 45.67 -28.56
N LYS A 2 7.80 44.61 -28.57
CA LYS A 2 7.31 43.21 -28.68
C LYS A 2 6.29 42.81 -27.59
N ARG A 3 6.59 43.10 -26.31
CA ARG A 3 5.69 42.81 -25.17
C ARG A 3 4.32 43.46 -25.26
N GLN A 4 4.24 44.70 -25.77
CA GLN A 4 2.95 45.40 -25.95
C GLN A 4 2.11 44.78 -27.06
N LYS A 5 2.75 44.31 -28.15
CA LYS A 5 2.06 43.59 -29.22
C LYS A 5 1.50 42.26 -28.73
N GLU A 6 2.27 41.49 -27.96
CA GLU A 6 1.80 40.23 -27.36
C GLU A 6 0.63 40.44 -26.40
N HIS A 7 0.69 41.48 -25.57
CA HIS A 7 -0.41 41.84 -24.67
C HIS A 7 -1.70 42.19 -25.44
N TYR A 8 -1.59 42.98 -26.51
CA TYR A 8 -2.74 43.32 -27.35
C TYR A 8 -3.31 42.09 -28.09
N ILE A 9 -2.44 41.18 -28.57
CA ILE A 9 -2.86 39.91 -29.17
C ILE A 9 -3.61 39.03 -28.17
N MET A 10 -3.14 38.96 -26.91
CA MET A 10 -3.81 38.20 -25.84
C MET A 10 -5.21 38.77 -25.53
N LEU A 11 -5.33 40.10 -25.41
CA LEU A 11 -6.61 40.78 -25.20
C LEU A 11 -7.59 40.52 -26.37
N GLN A 12 -7.08 40.55 -27.61
CA GLN A 12 -7.89 40.24 -28.80
C GLN A 12 -8.38 38.80 -28.78
N CYS A 13 -7.52 37.82 -28.49
CA CYS A 13 -7.91 36.41 -28.40
C CYS A 13 -8.96 36.18 -27.30
N ALA A 14 -8.84 36.88 -26.16
CA ALA A 14 -9.80 36.82 -25.07
C ALA A 14 -11.17 37.41 -25.46
N ALA A 15 -11.19 38.54 -26.16
CA ALA A 15 -12.41 39.14 -26.67
C ALA A 15 -13.08 38.26 -27.74
N ASP A 16 -12.29 37.70 -28.66
CA ASP A 16 -12.80 36.82 -29.72
C ASP A 16 -13.44 35.55 -29.13
N THR A 17 -12.94 35.06 -27.99
CA THR A 17 -13.50 33.91 -27.25
C THR A 17 -14.84 34.25 -26.58
N GLN A 18 -15.04 35.50 -26.16
CA GLN A 18 -16.24 35.94 -25.45
C GLN A 18 -17.40 36.32 -26.39
N TYR A 19 -17.09 36.82 -27.59
CA TYR A 19 -18.08 37.39 -28.50
C TYR A 19 -18.17 36.69 -29.87
N GLY A 20 -17.29 35.73 -30.19
CA GLY A 20 -17.23 35.07 -31.50
C GLY A 20 -16.52 33.71 -31.50
N ILE A 21 -16.15 33.23 -32.69
CA ILE A 21 -15.25 32.07 -32.84
C ILE A 21 -13.84 32.62 -32.99
N PRO A 22 -12.93 32.37 -32.04
CA PRO A 22 -11.56 32.86 -32.15
C PRO A 22 -10.86 32.24 -33.35
N THR A 23 -10.11 33.07 -34.08
CA THR A 23 -9.30 32.63 -35.24
C THR A 23 -7.92 32.11 -34.81
N ARG A 24 -7.50 32.42 -33.58
CA ARG A 24 -6.25 31.95 -32.94
C ARG A 24 -6.48 31.58 -31.48
N CYS A 25 -5.79 30.52 -31.06
CA CYS A 25 -5.66 30.15 -29.65
C CYS A 25 -4.69 31.08 -28.93
N LEU A 26 -4.86 31.27 -27.62
CA LEU A 26 -3.87 31.92 -26.73
C LEU A 26 -2.50 31.22 -26.75
N CYS A 27 -2.51 29.93 -27.06
CA CYS A 27 -1.33 29.10 -27.29
C CYS A 27 -0.64 29.34 -28.64
N GLY A 28 -1.17 30.22 -29.51
CA GLY A 28 -0.61 30.57 -30.81
C GLY A 28 -1.02 29.64 -31.97
N SER A 29 -1.62 28.49 -31.66
CA SER A 29 -2.08 27.51 -32.65
C SER A 29 -3.38 27.93 -33.36
N ARG A 30 -3.62 27.35 -34.54
CA ARG A 30 -4.88 27.52 -35.28
C ARG A 30 -6.03 26.82 -34.55
N ILE A 31 -7.18 27.49 -34.51
CA ILE A 31 -8.42 26.91 -34.01
C ILE A 31 -8.99 26.00 -35.09
N ILE A 32 -9.36 24.77 -34.72
CA ILE A 32 -10.08 23.85 -35.58
C ILE A 32 -11.58 24.18 -35.41
N ASN A 33 -12.21 24.69 -36.47
CA ASN A 33 -13.63 25.06 -36.49
C ASN A 33 -14.47 23.92 -37.07
N GLU A 34 -14.16 22.68 -36.69
CA GLU A 34 -14.98 21.55 -37.08
C GLU A 34 -16.18 21.49 -36.14
N VAL A 35 -17.36 21.60 -36.73
CA VAL A 35 -18.61 21.29 -36.05
C VAL A 35 -18.55 19.79 -35.74
N ARG A 36 -18.22 19.43 -34.49
CA ARG A 36 -18.30 18.03 -34.03
C ARG A 36 -19.67 17.49 -34.41
N GLY A 37 -19.70 16.39 -35.15
CA GLY A 37 -20.93 15.69 -35.47
C GLY A 37 -21.50 15.11 -34.18
N LYS A 38 -22.64 15.66 -33.72
CA LYS A 38 -23.45 15.22 -32.57
C LYS A 38 -22.80 14.09 -31.75
N GLU A 39 -21.95 14.44 -30.80
CA GLU A 39 -21.63 13.50 -29.73
C GLU A 39 -22.81 13.49 -28.75
N GLU A 40 -23.07 12.36 -28.13
CA GLU A 40 -24.21 12.07 -27.24
C GLU A 40 -24.36 13.06 -26.05
N TYR A 41 -23.31 13.85 -25.79
CA TYR A 41 -23.25 14.86 -24.74
C TYR A 41 -23.59 16.29 -25.20
N ASP A 42 -23.99 16.51 -26.45
CA ASP A 42 -24.42 17.82 -26.97
C ASP A 42 -25.90 18.13 -26.63
N ILE A 43 -26.17 18.37 -25.34
CA ILE A 43 -27.54 18.64 -24.83
C ILE A 43 -27.93 20.13 -25.01
N LEU A 44 -27.01 21.00 -25.44
CA LEU A 44 -27.25 22.46 -25.50
C LEU A 44 -27.44 22.95 -26.94
N PRO A 45 -28.68 23.23 -27.39
CA PRO A 45 -28.93 23.76 -28.72
C PRO A 45 -28.33 25.17 -28.86
N GLY A 46 -27.44 25.36 -29.85
CA GLY A 46 -26.95 26.67 -30.28
C GLY A 46 -25.52 27.05 -29.87
N LYS A 47 -24.77 26.20 -29.16
CA LYS A 47 -23.35 26.47 -28.88
C LYS A 47 -22.46 25.96 -30.02
N ARG A 48 -21.50 26.81 -30.44
CA ARG A 48 -20.44 26.44 -31.38
C ARG A 48 -19.22 26.03 -30.56
N PHE A 49 -18.83 24.76 -30.61
CA PHE A 49 -17.63 24.28 -29.95
C PHE A 49 -16.43 24.53 -30.86
N PHE A 50 -15.36 25.09 -30.30
CA PHE A 50 -14.08 25.22 -30.97
C PHE A 50 -13.00 24.65 -30.06
N THR A 51 -12.09 23.88 -30.65
CA THR A 51 -11.00 23.25 -29.92
C THR A 51 -9.69 23.66 -30.57
N CYS A 52 -8.67 23.89 -29.75
CA CYS A 52 -7.32 24.06 -30.25
C CYS A 52 -6.68 22.68 -30.42
N LYS A 53 -6.05 22.44 -31.56
CA LYS A 53 -5.28 21.23 -31.85
C LYS A 53 -4.30 20.83 -30.73
N ASN A 54 -3.59 21.81 -30.16
CA ASN A 54 -2.61 21.54 -29.10
C ASN A 54 -3.26 21.10 -27.78
N TYR A 55 -4.49 21.56 -27.51
CA TYR A 55 -5.24 21.10 -26.34
C TYR A 55 -5.87 19.73 -26.59
N GLU A 56 -6.28 19.43 -27.82
CA GLU A 56 -6.80 18.10 -28.19
C GLU A 56 -5.75 17.01 -28.02
N GLU A 57 -4.53 17.24 -28.51
CA GLU A 57 -3.39 16.31 -28.33
C GLU A 57 -3.04 16.12 -26.84
N GLU A 58 -3.06 17.20 -26.05
CA GLU A 58 -2.79 17.10 -24.61
C GLU A 58 -3.94 16.40 -23.85
N ILE A 59 -5.19 16.63 -24.25
CA ILE A 59 -6.35 15.92 -23.70
C ILE A 59 -6.23 14.42 -24.00
N GLU A 60 -5.93 14.02 -25.24
CA GLU A 60 -5.77 12.62 -25.61
C GLU A 60 -4.65 11.95 -24.80
N ARG A 61 -3.50 12.63 -24.68
CA ARG A 61 -2.37 12.17 -23.87
C ARG A 61 -2.74 12.01 -22.40
N LEU A 62 -3.46 12.97 -21.83
CA LEU A 62 -3.90 12.92 -20.44
C LEU A 62 -4.95 11.84 -20.23
N THR A 63 -5.90 11.66 -21.15
CA THR A 63 -6.89 10.58 -21.10
C THR A 63 -6.22 9.21 -21.11
N LYS A 64 -5.18 9.00 -21.91
CA LYS A 64 -4.40 7.75 -21.88
C LYS A 64 -3.78 7.50 -20.50
N ARG A 65 -3.13 8.53 -19.92
CA ARG A 65 -2.54 8.44 -18.58
C ARG A 65 -3.56 8.19 -17.48
N VAL A 66 -4.76 8.77 -17.62
CA VAL A 66 -5.88 8.55 -16.67
C VAL A 66 -6.30 7.08 -16.72
N LYS A 67 -6.52 6.52 -17.92
CA LYS A 67 -6.86 5.09 -18.08
C LYS A 67 -5.79 4.18 -17.47
N GLU A 68 -4.51 4.45 -17.75
CA GLU A 68 -3.39 3.71 -17.15
C GLU A 68 -3.41 3.81 -15.60
N SER A 69 -3.70 4.99 -15.06
CA SER A 69 -3.78 5.18 -13.61
C SER A 69 -4.99 4.49 -12.96
N GLU A 70 -6.12 4.40 -13.66
CA GLU A 70 -7.32 3.67 -13.19
C GLU A 70 -7.03 2.16 -13.06
N GLU A 71 -6.32 1.58 -14.03
CA GLU A 71 -5.86 0.19 -13.96
C GLU A 71 -4.93 -0.04 -12.75
N VAL A 72 -3.99 0.88 -12.51
CA VAL A 72 -3.10 0.80 -11.34
C VAL A 72 -3.88 0.89 -10.02
N ILE A 73 -4.88 1.77 -9.93
CA ILE A 73 -5.73 1.89 -8.73
C ILE A 73 -6.44 0.57 -8.45
N LEU A 74 -6.99 -0.08 -9.49
CA LEU A 74 -7.66 -1.38 -9.35
C LEU A 74 -6.68 -2.47 -8.87
N LEU A 75 -5.45 -2.48 -9.39
CA LEU A 75 -4.42 -3.42 -8.96
C LEU A 75 -4.00 -3.19 -7.49
N VAL A 76 -3.83 -1.93 -7.09
CA VAL A 76 -3.51 -1.56 -5.70
C VAL A 76 -4.62 -2.00 -4.73
N ALA A 77 -5.88 -1.86 -5.12
CA ALA A 77 -7.01 -2.33 -4.30
C ALA A 77 -6.94 -3.85 -4.06
N LYS A 78 -6.71 -4.64 -5.11
CA LYS A 78 -6.54 -6.11 -5.00
C LYS A 78 -5.34 -6.50 -4.13
N LEU A 79 -4.22 -5.78 -4.28
CA LEU A 79 -3.03 -6.05 -3.47
C LEU A 79 -3.28 -5.74 -1.99
N ASN A 80 -4.04 -4.68 -1.68
CA ASN A 80 -4.40 -4.36 -0.30
C ASN A 80 -5.26 -5.46 0.35
N GLU A 81 -6.21 -6.06 -0.38
CA GLU A 81 -6.98 -7.21 0.13
C GLU A 81 -6.09 -8.40 0.48
N GLN A 82 -5.08 -8.68 -0.37
CA GLN A 82 -4.10 -9.74 -0.10
C GLN A 82 -3.23 -9.43 1.12
N ILE A 83 -2.83 -8.17 1.30
CA ILE A 83 -2.05 -7.72 2.46
C ILE A 83 -2.85 -7.90 3.75
N GLU A 84 -4.14 -7.53 3.78
CA GLU A 84 -4.98 -7.70 4.96
C GLU A 84 -5.17 -9.19 5.30
N THR A 85 -5.42 -10.04 4.30
CA THR A 85 -5.50 -11.49 4.51
C THR A 85 -4.19 -12.06 5.08
N LEU A 86 -3.04 -11.62 4.56
CA LEU A 86 -1.74 -12.06 5.03
C LEU A 86 -1.46 -11.58 6.47
N LYS A 87 -1.88 -10.37 6.83
CA LYS A 87 -1.77 -9.86 8.20
C LYS A 87 -2.55 -10.72 9.19
N GLU A 88 -3.77 -11.13 8.85
CA GLU A 88 -4.59 -12.03 9.67
C GLU A 88 -3.89 -13.38 9.88
N GLN A 89 -3.38 -13.99 8.81
CA GLN A 89 -2.64 -15.26 8.89
C GLN A 89 -1.39 -15.15 9.78
N VAL A 90 -0.65 -14.04 9.69
CA VAL A 90 0.53 -13.79 10.54
C VAL A 90 0.11 -13.64 12.00
N GLN A 91 -0.96 -12.91 12.30
CA GLN A 91 -1.47 -12.78 13.66
C GLN A 91 -1.90 -14.13 14.25
N GLU A 92 -2.62 -14.95 13.49
CA GLU A 92 -3.01 -16.29 13.91
C GLU A 92 -1.77 -17.18 14.18
N LEU A 93 -0.75 -17.07 13.32
CA LEU A 93 0.49 -17.83 13.48
C LEU A 93 1.25 -17.40 14.74
N ILE A 94 1.33 -16.10 15.03
CA ILE A 94 1.97 -15.58 16.25
C ILE A 94 1.34 -16.20 17.49
N VAL A 95 0.00 -16.18 17.58
CA VAL A 95 -0.71 -16.79 18.72
C VAL A 95 -0.39 -18.28 18.85
N LYS A 96 -0.35 -19.02 17.74
CA LYS A 96 0.01 -20.45 17.75
C LYS A 96 1.44 -20.67 18.23
N VAL A 97 2.40 -19.86 17.78
CA VAL A 97 3.80 -19.94 18.19
C VAL A 97 3.94 -19.63 19.68
N ASP A 98 3.23 -18.64 20.21
CA ASP A 98 3.26 -18.29 21.63
C ASP A 98 2.73 -19.43 22.51
N VAL A 99 1.59 -20.02 22.13
CA VAL A 99 0.97 -21.15 22.86
C VAL A 99 1.89 -22.38 22.83
N THR A 100 2.42 -22.72 21.66
CA THR A 100 3.32 -23.88 21.49
C THR A 100 4.66 -23.66 22.19
N GLY A 101 5.17 -22.42 22.18
CA GLY A 101 6.34 -21.99 22.94
C GLY A 101 6.13 -22.17 24.43
N ALA A 102 5.04 -21.62 24.98
CA ALA A 102 4.69 -21.76 26.39
C ALA A 102 4.58 -23.23 26.81
N ARG A 103 3.86 -24.05 26.04
CA ARG A 103 3.73 -25.49 26.30
C ARG A 103 5.07 -26.22 26.28
N SER A 104 5.94 -25.86 25.34
CA SER A 104 7.29 -26.43 25.26
C SER A 104 8.14 -26.04 26.47
N THR A 105 8.07 -24.79 26.92
CA THR A 105 8.80 -24.34 28.12
C THR A 105 8.31 -25.04 29.39
N GLU A 106 7.01 -25.29 29.52
CA GLU A 106 6.44 -25.99 30.67
C GLU A 106 6.82 -27.48 30.67
N ASN A 107 6.80 -28.13 29.50
CA ASN A 107 7.30 -29.50 29.34
C ASN A 107 8.77 -29.61 29.75
N ILE A 108 9.63 -28.68 29.29
CA ILE A 108 11.05 -28.65 29.67
C ILE A 108 11.20 -28.42 31.17
N ARG A 109 10.49 -27.43 31.73
CA ARG A 109 10.52 -27.13 33.17
C ARG A 109 10.16 -28.35 34.01
N SER A 110 9.11 -29.07 33.62
CA SER A 110 8.65 -30.28 34.30
C SER A 110 9.68 -31.40 34.24
N ARG A 111 10.33 -31.61 33.09
CA ARG A 111 11.42 -32.59 32.92
C ARG A 111 12.65 -32.23 33.75
N VAL A 112 13.05 -30.96 33.78
CA VAL A 112 14.19 -30.49 34.59
C VAL A 112 13.90 -30.65 36.09
N ALA A 113 12.69 -30.34 36.54
CA ALA A 113 12.29 -30.52 37.93
C ALA A 113 12.33 -32.00 38.34
N CYS A 114 11.80 -32.89 37.49
CA CYS A 114 11.85 -34.34 37.72
C CYS A 114 13.29 -34.87 37.79
N HIS A 115 14.15 -34.46 36.85
CA HIS A 115 15.56 -34.83 36.86
C HIS A 115 16.28 -34.31 38.11
N LYS A 116 16.01 -33.07 38.51
CA LYS A 116 16.58 -32.48 39.74
C LYS A 116 16.16 -33.27 40.97
N PHE A 117 14.88 -33.65 41.09
CA PHE A 117 14.38 -34.48 42.18
C PHE A 117 15.07 -35.86 42.23
N GLN A 118 15.21 -36.53 41.08
CA GLN A 118 15.91 -37.83 40.99
C GLN A 118 17.37 -37.72 41.43
N VAL A 119 18.11 -36.71 40.95
CA VAL A 119 19.52 -36.49 41.32
C VAL A 119 19.64 -36.16 42.81
N THR A 120 18.80 -35.28 43.36
CA THR A 120 18.82 -34.96 44.79
C THR A 120 18.47 -36.15 45.66
N GLY A 121 17.49 -36.98 45.24
CA GLY A 121 17.12 -38.19 45.94
C GLY A 121 18.26 -39.21 45.99
N TRP A 122 18.94 -39.42 44.85
CA TRP A 122 20.13 -40.26 44.78
C TRP A 122 21.26 -39.76 45.68
N LEU A 123 21.56 -38.45 45.67
CA LEU A 123 22.58 -37.87 46.54
C LEU A 123 22.27 -38.07 48.02
N MET A 124 21.02 -37.83 48.44
CA MET A 124 20.59 -38.06 49.82
C MET A 124 20.72 -39.54 50.22
N PHE A 125 20.34 -40.46 49.34
CA PHE A 125 20.50 -41.89 49.56
C PHE A 125 21.98 -42.30 49.73
N CYS A 126 22.86 -41.79 48.87
CA CYS A 126 24.31 -42.01 48.99
C CYS A 126 24.88 -41.47 50.31
N LEU A 127 24.49 -40.25 50.72
CA LEU A 127 24.93 -39.66 52.00
C LEU A 127 24.47 -40.49 53.20
N LEU A 128 23.21 -40.91 53.22
CA LEU A 128 22.67 -41.81 54.25
C LEU A 128 23.43 -43.14 54.30
N TYR A 129 23.72 -43.73 53.15
CA TYR A 129 24.47 -44.97 53.05
C TYR A 129 25.89 -44.85 53.61
N VAL A 130 26.62 -43.78 53.25
CA VAL A 130 27.96 -43.51 53.78
C VAL A 130 27.94 -43.26 55.30
N TYR A 131 26.95 -42.51 55.78
CA TYR A 131 26.77 -42.26 57.22
C TYR A 131 26.50 -43.54 58.00
N LEU A 132 25.60 -44.39 57.51
CA LEU A 132 25.31 -45.70 58.10
C LEU A 132 26.54 -46.62 58.07
N LEU A 133 27.26 -46.71 56.95
CA LEU A 133 28.52 -47.46 56.87
C LEU A 133 29.54 -46.96 57.89
N SER A 134 29.66 -45.64 58.08
CA SER A 134 30.57 -45.04 59.07
C SER A 134 30.18 -45.39 60.50
N LEU A 135 28.88 -45.49 60.81
CA LEU A 135 28.38 -45.98 62.11
C LEU A 135 28.66 -47.47 62.34
N PHE A 136 28.61 -48.28 61.28
CA PHE A 136 28.87 -49.72 61.36
C PHE A 136 30.38 -50.04 61.42
N HIS A 137 31.23 -49.30 60.70
CA HIS A 137 32.68 -49.49 60.70
C HIS A 137 33.44 -48.70 61.79
N GLY A 138 32.84 -47.65 62.35
CA GLY A 138 33.40 -46.84 63.44
C GLY A 138 33.22 -47.43 64.84
N LYS A 139 32.71 -48.67 64.95
CA LYS A 139 32.77 -49.47 66.18
C LYS A 139 33.96 -50.43 66.10
N VAL A 140 35.15 -49.91 66.36
CA VAL A 140 36.32 -50.64 66.89
C VAL A 140 36.92 -49.79 67.99
#